data_AF-A0A2D5WAI7-F1
#
_entry.id   AF-A0A2D5WAI7-F1
#
_cell.length_a   1.000
_cell.length_b   1.000
_cell.length_c   1.000
_cell.angle_alpha   90.00
_cell.angle_beta   90.00
_cell.angle_gamma   90.00
#
_symmetry.space_group_name_H-M   'P 1'
#
loop_
_entity.id
_entity.type
_entity.pdbx_description
1 polymer ?
#
loop_
_entity_poly.entity_id
_entity_poly.type
_entity_poly.pdbx_seq_one_letter_code
_entity_poly.pdbx_strand_id
1 'polypeptide(L)'
;MAYDPNLASWIADHAYGRVLARPGLTPRLRELLAVGALIALGQDRQLASHARGALRCGAAVEEPGQVLEALTDILASEQLAQARGVIERFTA
;
A
#
# COMPACT_ATOMS: atom_id res chain seq x y z
N MET A 1 -8.36 17.69 21.27
CA MET A 1 -7.02 18.05 20.76
C MET A 1 -7.22 18.57 19.34
N ALA A 2 -6.93 19.84 19.06
CA ALA A 2 -7.07 20.40 17.72
C ALA A 2 -5.75 20.24 16.97
N TYR A 3 -5.80 19.68 15.76
CA TYR A 3 -4.64 19.59 14.87
C TYR A 3 -4.29 20.97 14.30
N ASP A 4 -3.08 21.12 13.76
CA ASP A 4 -2.65 22.34 13.07
C ASP A 4 -3.65 22.67 11.94
N PRO A 5 -4.16 23.92 11.84
CA PRO A 5 -5.14 24.30 10.82
C PRO A 5 -4.61 24.14 9.39
N ASN A 6 -3.28 24.16 9.18
CA ASN A 6 -2.64 23.99 7.89
C ASN A 6 -2.38 22.52 7.52
N LEU A 7 -2.63 21.57 8.42
CA LEU A 7 -2.34 20.16 8.16
C LEU A 7 -3.16 19.63 6.99
N ALA A 8 -4.44 20.03 6.89
CA ALA A 8 -5.32 19.57 5.82
C ALA A 8 -4.87 20.06 4.43
N SER A 9 -4.52 21.35 4.30
CA SER A 9 -4.02 21.90 3.04
C SER A 9 -2.66 21.31 2.68
N TRP A 10 -1.77 21.12 3.65
CA TRP A 10 -0.48 20.50 3.41
C TRP A 10 -0.61 19.06 2.90
N ILE A 11 -1.52 18.24 3.47
CA ILE A 11 -1.79 16.89 2.98
C ILE A 11 -2.33 16.92 1.55
N ALA A 12 -3.32 17.77 1.27
CA ALA A 12 -3.92 17.89 -0.05
C ALA A 12 -2.88 18.26 -1.12
N ASP A 13 -2.07 19.29 -0.85
CA ASP A 13 -1.11 19.82 -1.82
C ASP A 13 0.10 18.90 -1.96
N HIS A 14 0.65 18.41 -0.86
CA HIS A 14 1.90 17.66 -0.88
C HIS A 14 1.67 16.18 -1.21
N ALA A 15 0.84 15.48 -0.43
CA ALA A 15 0.67 14.04 -0.61
C ALA A 15 -0.07 13.75 -1.93
N TYR A 16 -1.23 14.38 -2.14
CA TYR A 16 -2.05 14.13 -3.34
C TYR A 16 -1.57 14.94 -4.54
N GLY A 17 -1.45 16.27 -4.40
CA GLY A 17 -1.12 17.18 -5.50
C GLY A 17 0.31 17.04 -6.04
N ARG A 18 1.24 16.47 -5.27
CA ARG A 18 2.62 16.23 -5.72
C ARG A 18 2.95 14.75 -5.74
N VAL A 19 3.04 14.08 -4.59
CA VAL A 19 3.62 12.73 -4.52
C VAL A 19 2.82 11.72 -5.35
N LEU A 20 1.50 11.67 -5.16
CA LEU A 20 0.63 10.73 -5.87
C LEU A 20 0.36 11.15 -7.32
N ALA A 21 0.35 12.45 -7.61
CA ALA A 21 0.16 12.99 -8.97
C ALA A 21 1.44 12.96 -9.84
N ARG A 22 2.61 12.55 -9.32
CA ARG A 22 3.85 12.48 -10.10
C ARG A 22 3.68 11.64 -11.38
N PRO A 23 4.24 12.05 -12.52
CA PRO A 23 4.22 11.22 -13.73
C PRO A 23 5.16 10.01 -13.60
N GLY A 24 5.03 9.05 -14.51
CA GLY A 24 5.94 7.90 -14.65
C GLY A 24 5.48 6.59 -13.99
N LEU A 25 4.56 6.65 -13.03
CA LEU A 25 3.93 5.46 -12.44
C LEU A 25 2.42 5.58 -12.50
N THR A 26 1.77 4.51 -12.96
CA THR A 26 0.32 4.40 -12.94
C THR A 26 -0.21 4.29 -11.50
N PRO A 27 -1.47 4.65 -11.24
CA PRO A 27 -2.10 4.44 -9.93
C PRO A 27 -1.98 2.99 -9.44
N ARG A 28 -2.17 2.01 -10.34
CA ARG A 28 -1.96 0.57 -10.06
C ARG A 28 -0.57 0.30 -9.48
N LEU A 29 0.48 0.75 -10.15
CA LEU A 29 1.85 0.50 -9.70
C LEU A 29 2.17 1.22 -8.39
N ARG A 30 1.61 2.42 -8.17
CA ARG A 30 1.79 3.15 -6.90
C ARG A 30 1.18 2.41 -5.73
N GLU A 31 -0.03 1.88 -5.90
CA GLU A 31 -0.68 1.08 -4.86
C GLU A 31 0.09 -0.22 -4.58
N LEU A 32 0.57 -0.93 -5.61
CA LEU A 32 1.38 -2.14 -5.42
C LEU A 32 2.72 -1.85 -4.72
N LEU A 33 3.37 -0.71 -5.01
CA LEU A 33 4.56 -0.27 -4.29
C LEU A 33 4.24 0.08 -2.83
N ALA A 34 3.10 0.74 -2.58
CA ALA A 34 2.64 1.03 -1.23
C ALA A 34 2.37 -0.25 -0.45
N VAL A 35 1.74 -1.26 -1.07
CA VAL A 35 1.55 -2.61 -0.50
C VAL A 35 2.91 -3.17 -0.05
N GLY A 36 3.92 -3.20 -0.92
CA GLY A 36 5.25 -3.72 -0.56
C GLY A 36 5.90 -2.98 0.60
N ALA A 37 5.83 -1.64 0.61
CA ALA A 37 6.35 -0.83 1.70
C ALA A 37 5.62 -1.10 3.04
N LEU A 38 4.29 -1.26 3.00
CA LEU A 38 3.48 -1.48 4.20
C LEU A 38 3.63 -2.90 4.76
N ILE A 39 3.91 -3.89 3.91
CA ILE A 39 4.35 -5.23 4.34
C ILE A 39 5.66 -5.10 5.13
N ALA A 40 6.67 -4.45 4.54
CA ALA A 40 7.97 -4.28 5.20
C ALA A 40 7.89 -3.52 6.53
N LEU A 41 6.97 -2.57 6.64
CA LEU A 41 6.75 -1.74 7.84
C LEU A 41 5.78 -2.35 8.87
N GLY A 42 5.16 -3.50 8.58
CA GLY A 42 4.17 -4.14 9.47
C GLY A 42 2.91 -3.29 9.72
N GLN A 43 2.42 -2.58 8.70
CA GLN A 43 1.30 -1.64 8.82
C GLN A 43 -0.02 -2.24 8.30
N ASP A 44 -0.55 -3.24 9.00
CA ASP A 44 -1.68 -4.08 8.54
C ASP A 44 -2.94 -3.31 8.16
N ARG A 45 -3.32 -2.29 8.93
CA ARG A 45 -4.54 -1.52 8.68
C ARG A 45 -4.46 -0.77 7.35
N GLN A 46 -3.31 -0.17 7.08
CA GLN A 46 -3.01 0.54 5.85
C GLN A 46 -2.82 -0.45 4.71
N LEU A 47 -2.12 -1.57 4.96
CA LEU A 47 -1.96 -2.66 3.99
C LEU A 47 -3.31 -3.13 3.45
N ALA A 48 -4.31 -3.34 4.33
CA ALA A 48 -5.65 -3.70 3.91
C ALA A 48 -6.32 -2.64 3.01
N SER A 49 -6.11 -1.36 3.32
CA SER A 49 -6.65 -0.25 2.50
C SER A 49 -5.97 -0.19 1.12
N HIS A 50 -4.66 -0.34 1.07
CA HIS A 50 -3.86 -0.27 -0.15
C HIS A 50 -3.97 -1.53 -1.01
N ALA A 51 -4.13 -2.72 -0.43
CA ALA A 51 -4.49 -3.93 -1.18
C ALA A 51 -5.81 -3.74 -1.93
N ARG A 52 -6.84 -3.22 -1.25
CA ARG A 52 -8.12 -2.85 -1.90
C ARG A 52 -7.95 -1.73 -2.93
N GLY A 53 -7.10 -0.74 -2.63
CA GLY A 53 -6.76 0.37 -3.52
C GLY A 53 -6.14 -0.11 -4.83
N ALA A 54 -5.19 -1.03 -4.76
CA ALA A 54 -4.53 -1.64 -5.91
C ALA A 54 -5.56 -2.26 -6.88
N LEU A 55 -6.48 -3.07 -6.37
CA LEU A 55 -7.54 -3.70 -7.17
C LEU A 55 -8.44 -2.65 -7.84
N ARG A 56 -8.85 -1.61 -7.10
CA ARG A 56 -9.65 -0.49 -7.63
C ARG A 56 -8.91 0.31 -8.70
N CYS A 57 -7.58 0.34 -8.61
CA CYS A 57 -6.71 0.96 -9.60
C CYS A 57 -6.36 0.03 -10.78
N GLY A 58 -6.96 -1.16 -10.85
CA GLY A 58 -6.82 -2.10 -11.97
C GLY A 58 -5.75 -3.17 -11.79
N ALA A 59 -5.25 -3.39 -10.58
CA ALA A 59 -4.43 -4.57 -10.29
C ALA A 59 -5.27 -5.85 -10.42
N ALA A 60 -4.68 -6.92 -10.94
CA ALA A 60 -5.27 -8.24 -10.87
C ALA A 60 -5.27 -8.76 -9.43
N VAL A 61 -6.19 -9.68 -9.14
CA VAL A 61 -6.46 -10.16 -7.78
C VAL A 61 -5.24 -10.85 -7.15
N GLU A 62 -4.35 -11.40 -7.96
CA GLU A 62 -3.13 -12.09 -7.55
C GLU A 62 -1.96 -11.14 -7.26
N GLU A 63 -1.97 -9.92 -7.79
CA GLU A 63 -0.79 -9.03 -7.73
C GLU A 63 -0.38 -8.61 -6.31
N PRO A 64 -1.30 -8.32 -5.37
CA PRO A 64 -0.90 -8.09 -3.97
C PRO A 64 -0.16 -9.29 -3.37
N GLY A 65 -0.55 -10.52 -3.73
CA GLY A 65 0.12 -11.75 -3.33
C GLY A 65 1.52 -11.88 -3.96
N GLN A 66 1.66 -11.52 -5.24
CA GLN A 66 2.95 -11.50 -5.93
C GLN A 66 3.93 -10.48 -5.32
N VAL A 67 3.43 -9.33 -4.84
CA VAL A 67 4.26 -8.36 -4.10
C VAL A 67 4.78 -8.97 -2.80
N LEU A 68 3.96 -9.73 -2.08
CA LEU A 68 4.40 -10.46 -0.88
C LEU A 68 5.45 -11.51 -1.22
N GLU A 69 5.26 -12.27 -2.31
CA GLU A 69 6.22 -13.26 -2.78
C GLU A 69 7.58 -12.64 -3.14
N ALA A 70 7.58 -11.45 -3.76
CA ALA A 70 8.81 -10.73 -4.08
C ALA A 70 9.63 -10.27 -2.86
N LEU A 71 9.05 -10.35 -1.65
CA LEU A 71 9.68 -9.94 -0.40
C LEU A 71 10.18 -11.10 0.47
N THR A 72 9.97 -12.35 0.06
CA THR A 72 10.28 -13.53 0.89
C THR A 72 11.75 -13.66 1.26
N ASP A 73 12.63 -13.22 0.37
CA ASP A 73 14.09 -13.30 0.58
C ASP A 73 14.65 -12.12 1.38
N ILE A 74 13.80 -11.14 1.71
CA ILE A 74 14.18 -9.87 2.33
C ILE A 74 13.65 -9.76 3.77
N LEU A 75 12.45 -10.27 4.02
CA LEU A 75 11.73 -10.07 5.28
C LEU A 75 11.67 -11.34 6.14
N ALA A 76 11.52 -11.16 7.45
CA ALA A 76 11.36 -12.27 8.38
C ALA A 76 10.02 -13.01 8.16
N SER A 77 10.01 -14.32 8.40
CA SER A 77 8.83 -15.18 8.17
C SER A 77 7.59 -14.74 8.96
N GLU A 78 7.75 -14.15 10.14
CA GLU A 78 6.64 -13.61 10.94
C GLU A 78 5.97 -12.42 10.26
N GLN A 79 6.76 -11.48 9.73
CA GLN A 79 6.23 -10.32 8.99
C GLN A 79 5.48 -10.77 7.73
N LEU A 80 6.03 -11.76 7.01
CA LEU A 80 5.41 -12.32 5.83
C LEU A 80 4.10 -13.04 6.15
N ALA A 81 4.05 -13.80 7.25
CA ALA A 81 2.85 -14.51 7.69
C ALA A 81 1.73 -13.54 8.10
N GLN A 82 2.07 -12.48 8.83
CA GLN A 82 1.11 -11.44 9.23
C GLN A 82 0.53 -10.72 8.01
N ALA A 83 1.40 -10.28 7.09
CA ALA A 83 0.99 -9.64 5.85
C ALA A 83 0.11 -10.54 4.96
N ARG A 84 0.44 -11.84 4.87
CA ARG A 84 -0.36 -12.83 4.13
C ARG A 84 -1.81 -12.87 4.63
N GLY A 85 -2.00 -12.95 5.95
CA GLY A 85 -3.35 -12.95 6.54
C GLY A 85 -4.13 -11.64 6.34
N VAL A 86 -3.47 -10.54 5.98
CA VAL A 86 -4.14 -9.31 5.54
C VAL A 86 -4.51 -9.39 4.06
N ILE A 87 -3.58 -9.79 3.21
CA ILE A 87 -3.73 -9.84 1.75
C ILE A 87 -4.80 -10.83 1.32
N GLU A 88 -4.84 -12.02 1.92
CA GLU A 88 -5.79 -13.10 1.57
C GLU A 88 -7.27 -12.70 1.69
N ARG A 89 -7.58 -11.63 2.44
CA ARG A 89 -8.95 -11.08 2.53
C ARG A 89 -9.43 -10.41 1.24
N PHE A 90 -8.51 -10.15 0.32
CA PHE A 90 -8.74 -9.42 -0.93
C PHE A 90 -8.41 -10.25 -2.17
N THR A 91 -7.78 -11.42 -2.00
CA THR A 91 -7.30 -12.26 -3.09
C THR A 91 -8.07 -13.58 -3.23
N ALA A 92 -9.17 -13.73 -2.49
CA ALA A 92 -10.04 -14.91 -2.47
C ALA A 92 -11.39 -14.64 -3.15
#